data_AF-A0A6V8NAG6-F1
#
_entry.id   AF-A0A6V8NAG6-F1
#
_cell.length_a   1.000
_cell.length_b   1.000
_cell.length_c   1.000
_cell.angle_alpha   90.00
_cell.angle_beta   90.00
_cell.angle_gamma   90.00
#
_symmetry.space_group_name_H-M   'P 1'
#
loop_
_entity.id
_entity.type
_entity.pdbx_description
1 polymer ?
#
loop_
_entity_poly.entity_id
_entity_poly.type
_entity_poly.pdbx_seq_one_letter_code
_entity_poly.pdbx_strand_id
1 'polypeptide(L)'
;MTATTGGKDSTRLPSDFLAILDRCAQIELKCAQVYQRFAQMHAEFPEIQTLWFKTAREEEAHAAQFKMLAKLKRSDVVGLSVNDTDTQAALEAMDRLLERMRTGYLDPEQALMLAIKLENQAGKFHSNSVVICRDPELKKLLDAMMGHDQDHESALVKALAEIKRRRGSGLTEALQLVERLAEQIDGAGLSPMDTLKAVLRFENLVSKQLLKSQAGKRGTELQLILKDIMEKNSAQLQLIHQRLERFEAGTDGKVAEELRLHRTERRQ
;
A
#
# COMPACT_ATOMS: atom_id res chain seq x y z
N MET A 1 -65.10 -17.28 31.17
CA MET A 1 -63.91 -18.07 30.79
C MET A 1 -63.64 -17.83 29.32
N THR A 2 -62.90 -16.76 29.02
CA THR A 2 -62.51 -16.38 27.66
C THR A 2 -61.18 -17.05 27.34
N ALA A 3 -61.21 -18.04 26.46
CA ALA A 3 -60.04 -18.74 25.96
C ALA A 3 -59.21 -17.79 25.10
N THR A 4 -58.06 -17.38 25.62
CA THR A 4 -57.04 -16.63 24.90
C THR A 4 -56.43 -17.57 23.86
N THR A 5 -56.78 -17.38 22.60
CA THR A 5 -56.17 -18.09 21.46
C THR A 5 -54.69 -17.75 21.40
N GLY A 6 -53.85 -18.69 21.86
CA GLY A 6 -52.40 -18.66 21.69
C GLY A 6 -52.05 -18.57 20.21
N GLY A 7 -51.70 -17.37 19.78
CA GLY A 7 -51.21 -17.07 18.44
C GLY A 7 -49.89 -17.79 18.20
N LYS A 8 -49.90 -18.64 17.17
CA LYS A 8 -48.81 -19.47 16.67
C LYS A 8 -47.51 -18.69 16.42
N ASP A 9 -46.41 -19.30 16.87
CA ASP A 9 -45.11 -19.35 16.18
C ASP A 9 -44.68 -18.12 15.37
N SER A 10 -44.10 -17.12 16.05
CA SER A 10 -43.12 -16.26 15.39
C SER A 10 -41.71 -16.72 15.80
N THR A 11 -41.33 -17.93 15.35
CA THR A 11 -39.98 -18.49 15.54
C THR A 11 -38.91 -17.79 14.71
N ARG A 12 -39.30 -16.87 13.82
CA ARG A 12 -38.41 -16.13 12.92
C ARG A 12 -38.11 -14.74 13.44
N LEU A 13 -36.88 -14.29 13.19
CA LEU A 13 -36.45 -12.92 13.47
C LEU A 13 -37.35 -11.91 12.71
N PRO A 14 -37.54 -10.69 13.26
CA PRO A 14 -38.23 -9.63 12.55
C PRO A 14 -37.61 -9.38 11.16
N SER A 15 -38.43 -9.03 10.17
CA SER A 15 -37.96 -8.75 8.79
C SER A 15 -36.82 -7.75 8.75
N ASP A 16 -36.92 -6.70 9.56
CA ASP A 16 -35.97 -5.59 9.57
C ASP A 16 -34.62 -6.05 10.14
N PHE A 17 -34.64 -6.99 11.08
CA PHE A 17 -33.44 -7.62 11.63
C PHE A 17 -32.73 -8.46 10.57
N LEU A 18 -33.48 -9.26 9.81
CA LEU A 18 -32.93 -10.06 8.71
C LEU A 18 -32.34 -9.17 7.62
N ALA A 19 -32.98 -8.05 7.30
CA ALA A 19 -32.47 -7.08 6.33
C ALA A 19 -31.15 -6.45 6.79
N ILE A 20 -31.02 -6.12 8.08
CA ILE A 20 -29.76 -5.57 8.61
C ILE A 20 -28.64 -6.62 8.58
N LEU A 21 -28.89 -7.84 9.06
CA LEU A 21 -27.87 -8.90 9.01
C LEU A 21 -27.42 -9.22 7.58
N ASP A 22 -28.35 -9.21 6.63
CA ASP A 22 -28.02 -9.38 5.22
C ASP A 22 -27.12 -8.24 4.71
N ARG A 23 -27.44 -6.98 5.05
CA ARG A 23 -26.57 -5.84 4.71
C ARG A 23 -25.19 -5.93 5.37
N CYS A 24 -25.10 -6.34 6.63
CA CYS A 24 -23.80 -6.60 7.28
C CYS A 24 -23.01 -7.63 6.47
N ALA A 25 -23.61 -8.77 6.13
CA ALA A 25 -22.95 -9.79 5.31
C ALA A 25 -22.51 -9.26 3.94
N GLN A 26 -23.30 -8.37 3.32
CA GLN A 26 -22.92 -7.74 2.06
C GLN A 26 -21.75 -6.75 2.22
N ILE A 27 -21.69 -5.99 3.31
CA ILE A 27 -20.56 -5.10 3.62
C ILE A 27 -19.27 -5.91 3.74
N GLU A 28 -19.28 -7.01 4.51
CA GLU A 28 -18.10 -7.88 4.68
C GLU A 28 -17.65 -8.49 3.35
N LEU A 29 -18.58 -8.94 2.51
CA LEU A 29 -18.24 -9.43 1.18
C LEU A 29 -17.63 -8.34 0.29
N LYS A 30 -18.05 -7.08 0.43
CA LYS A 30 -17.42 -5.97 -0.30
C LYS A 30 -16.03 -5.65 0.27
N CYS A 31 -15.82 -5.75 1.59
CA CYS A 31 -14.48 -5.66 2.20
C CYS A 31 -13.56 -6.74 1.63
N ALA A 32 -14.02 -7.99 1.57
CA ALA A 32 -13.30 -9.09 0.95
C ALA A 32 -12.92 -8.79 -0.51
N GLN A 33 -13.85 -8.26 -1.30
CA GLN A 33 -13.60 -7.86 -2.70
C GLN A 33 -12.56 -6.74 -2.82
N VAL A 34 -12.58 -5.76 -1.92
CA VAL A 34 -11.56 -4.69 -1.86
C VAL A 34 -10.18 -5.32 -1.60
N TYR A 35 -10.08 -6.23 -0.64
CA TYR A 35 -8.82 -6.90 -0.32
C TYR A 35 -8.32 -7.81 -1.45
N GLN A 36 -9.20 -8.57 -2.10
CA GLN A 36 -8.84 -9.34 -3.29
C GLN A 36 -8.31 -8.44 -4.42
N ARG A 37 -8.90 -7.25 -4.58
CA ARG A 37 -8.46 -6.29 -5.58
C ARG A 37 -7.09 -5.69 -5.23
N PHE A 38 -6.81 -5.39 -3.96
CA PHE A 38 -5.46 -5.01 -3.53
C PHE A 38 -4.44 -6.13 -3.75
N ALA A 39 -4.80 -7.39 -3.46
CA ALA A 39 -3.94 -8.54 -3.73
C ALA A 39 -3.54 -8.67 -5.22
N GLN A 40 -4.45 -8.31 -6.13
CA GLN A 40 -4.18 -8.26 -7.57
C GLN A 40 -3.31 -7.05 -7.96
N MET A 41 -3.58 -5.87 -7.39
CA MET A 41 -2.85 -4.63 -7.70
C MET A 41 -1.39 -4.68 -7.26
N HIS A 42 -1.09 -5.40 -6.18
CA HIS A 42 0.23 -5.44 -5.54
C HIS A 42 0.87 -6.84 -5.62
N ALA A 43 0.63 -7.56 -6.72
CA ALA A 43 1.12 -8.92 -6.91
C ALA A 43 2.65 -9.02 -6.94
N GLU A 44 3.34 -7.92 -7.19
CA GLU A 44 4.79 -7.77 -7.14
C GLU A 44 5.37 -7.72 -5.71
N PHE A 45 4.52 -7.62 -4.68
CA PHE A 45 4.91 -7.64 -3.27
C PHE A 45 4.30 -8.86 -2.56
N PRO A 46 4.92 -10.05 -2.64
CA PRO A 46 4.33 -11.30 -2.16
C PRO A 46 3.88 -11.28 -0.69
N GLU A 47 4.61 -10.59 0.17
CA GLU A 47 4.28 -10.45 1.59
C GLU A 47 3.00 -9.63 1.82
N ILE A 48 2.81 -8.56 1.06
CA ILE A 48 1.61 -7.70 1.12
C ILE A 48 0.43 -8.42 0.48
N GLN A 49 0.66 -9.06 -0.66
CA GLN A 49 -0.35 -9.87 -1.34
C GLN A 49 -0.88 -11.00 -0.43
N THR A 50 0.01 -11.68 0.30
CA THR A 50 -0.38 -12.74 1.24
C THR A 50 -1.26 -12.19 2.36
N LEU A 51 -0.91 -11.02 2.91
CA LEU A 51 -1.73 -10.32 3.89
C LEU A 51 -3.13 -10.02 3.33
N TRP A 52 -3.22 -9.47 2.12
CA TRP A 52 -4.49 -9.17 1.47
C TRP A 52 -5.37 -10.39 1.26
N PHE A 53 -4.81 -11.50 0.78
CA PHE A 53 -5.59 -12.73 0.62
C PHE A 53 -6.06 -13.31 1.95
N LYS A 54 -5.23 -13.21 3.00
CA LYS A 54 -5.61 -13.66 4.34
C LYS A 54 -6.81 -12.85 4.84
N THR A 55 -6.69 -11.51 4.86
CA THR A 55 -7.76 -10.63 5.32
C THR A 55 -9.04 -10.81 4.49
N ALA A 56 -8.93 -10.93 3.16
CA ALA A 56 -10.10 -11.18 2.31
C ALA A 56 -10.87 -12.46 2.71
N ARG A 57 -10.15 -13.54 3.02
CA ARG A 57 -10.77 -14.80 3.46
C ARG A 57 -11.39 -14.71 4.85
N GLU A 58 -10.78 -13.92 5.73
CA GLU A 58 -11.31 -13.63 7.05
C GLU A 58 -12.63 -12.84 6.94
N GLU A 59 -12.71 -11.85 6.05
CA GLU A 59 -13.97 -11.12 5.77
C GLU A 59 -15.05 -12.00 5.10
N GLU A 60 -14.67 -12.93 4.22
CA GLU A 60 -15.62 -13.92 3.70
C GLU A 60 -16.20 -14.81 4.82
N ALA A 61 -15.39 -15.13 5.83
CA ALA A 61 -15.85 -15.88 6.99
C ALA A 61 -16.79 -15.03 7.88
N HIS A 62 -16.50 -13.74 8.07
CA HIS A 62 -17.40 -12.80 8.75
C HIS A 62 -18.76 -12.71 8.06
N ALA A 63 -18.77 -12.57 6.72
CA ALA A 63 -20.00 -12.59 5.94
C ALA A 63 -20.81 -13.88 6.13
N ALA A 64 -20.13 -15.03 6.18
CA ALA A 64 -20.77 -16.33 6.41
C ALA A 64 -21.38 -16.43 7.82
N GLN A 65 -20.72 -15.85 8.83
CA GLN A 65 -21.23 -15.78 10.20
C GLN A 65 -22.52 -14.93 10.26
N PHE A 66 -22.56 -13.74 9.65
CA PHE A 66 -23.80 -12.95 9.56
C PHE A 66 -24.95 -13.70 8.86
N LYS A 67 -24.66 -14.42 7.77
CA LYS A 67 -25.66 -15.27 7.10
C LYS A 67 -26.14 -16.44 7.96
N MET A 68 -25.28 -16.98 8.83
CA MET A 68 -25.67 -17.99 9.80
C MET A 68 -26.59 -17.38 10.87
N LEU A 69 -26.27 -16.18 11.39
CA LEU A 69 -27.12 -15.45 12.34
C LEU A 69 -28.53 -15.24 11.80
N ALA A 70 -28.66 -14.88 10.52
CA ALA A 70 -29.95 -14.67 9.87
C ALA A 70 -30.83 -15.94 9.80
N LYS A 71 -30.25 -17.13 10.00
CA LYS A 71 -30.96 -18.40 10.01
C LYS A 71 -31.36 -18.86 11.43
N LEU A 72 -30.91 -18.17 12.48
CA LEU A 72 -31.23 -18.52 13.86
C LEU A 72 -32.69 -18.18 14.24
N LYS A 73 -33.19 -18.82 15.30
CA LYS A 73 -34.55 -18.62 15.78
C LYS A 73 -34.65 -17.35 16.63
N ARG A 74 -35.85 -16.75 16.64
CA ARG A 74 -36.15 -15.50 17.36
C ARG A 74 -35.89 -15.56 18.87
N SER A 75 -35.94 -16.74 19.48
CA SER A 75 -35.73 -16.91 20.94
C SER A 75 -34.35 -16.44 21.42
N ASP A 76 -33.37 -16.40 20.52
CA ASP A 76 -31.96 -16.27 20.88
C ASP A 76 -31.46 -14.81 20.75
N VAL A 77 -32.26 -13.96 20.09
CA VAL A 77 -31.97 -12.54 19.81
C VAL A 77 -32.99 -11.65 20.52
N VAL A 78 -32.52 -10.73 21.37
CA VAL A 78 -33.36 -9.81 22.16
C VAL A 78 -33.66 -8.53 21.40
N GLY A 79 -32.71 -8.05 20.60
CA GLY A 79 -32.84 -6.81 19.86
C GLY A 79 -31.57 -6.46 19.09
N LEU A 80 -31.68 -5.40 18.29
CA LEU A 80 -30.58 -4.86 17.51
C LEU A 80 -30.54 -3.36 17.71
N SER A 81 -29.37 -2.84 18.05
CA SER A 81 -29.13 -1.40 18.10
C SER A 81 -28.38 -0.95 16.85
N VAL A 82 -28.90 -1.24 15.66
CA VAL A 82 -28.30 -0.80 14.40
C VAL A 82 -29.23 0.14 13.68
N ASN A 83 -28.69 1.27 13.24
CA ASN A 83 -29.39 2.22 12.40
C ASN A 83 -29.34 1.73 10.94
N ASP A 84 -30.52 1.42 10.38
CA ASP A 84 -30.68 0.96 8.99
C ASP A 84 -30.00 1.90 8.00
N THR A 85 -30.13 3.22 8.23
CA THR A 85 -29.56 4.27 7.38
C THR A 85 -28.03 4.17 7.30
N ASP A 86 -27.38 3.86 8.42
CA ASP A 86 -25.92 3.79 8.48
C ASP A 86 -25.40 2.56 7.73
N THR A 87 -26.10 1.42 7.83
CA THR A 87 -25.76 0.20 7.08
C THR A 87 -25.88 0.41 5.58
N GLN A 88 -26.94 1.10 5.13
CA GLN A 88 -27.17 1.40 3.73
C GLN A 88 -26.11 2.36 3.19
N ALA A 89 -25.79 3.42 3.94
CA ALA A 89 -24.77 4.39 3.56
C ALA A 89 -23.37 3.74 3.46
N ALA A 90 -23.04 2.82 4.37
CA ALA A 90 -21.80 2.06 4.34
C ALA A 90 -21.72 1.15 3.10
N LEU A 91 -22.80 0.43 2.79
CA LEU A 91 -22.88 -0.43 1.61
C LEU A 91 -22.64 0.35 0.31
N GLU A 92 -23.31 1.50 0.15
CA GLU A 92 -23.13 2.37 -1.01
C GLU A 92 -21.71 2.97 -1.08
N ALA A 93 -21.10 3.29 0.07
CA ALA A 93 -19.73 3.78 0.11
C ALA A 93 -18.74 2.71 -0.38
N MET A 94 -18.97 1.45 -0.02
CA MET A 94 -18.19 0.32 -0.50
C MET A 94 -18.37 0.08 -2.00
N ASP A 95 -19.59 0.20 -2.53
CA ASP A 95 -19.84 0.13 -3.97
C ASP A 95 -19.08 1.21 -4.74
N ARG A 96 -19.17 2.47 -4.28
CA ARG A 96 -18.43 3.59 -4.88
C ARG A 96 -16.91 3.38 -4.78
N LEU A 97 -16.43 2.75 -3.72
CA LEU A 97 -15.01 2.44 -3.58
C LEU A 97 -14.57 1.39 -4.61
N LEU A 98 -15.27 0.26 -4.68
CA LEU A 98 -14.99 -0.81 -5.63
C LEU A 98 -15.02 -0.31 -7.08
N GLU A 99 -15.98 0.55 -7.42
CA GLU A 99 -16.06 1.14 -8.75
C GLU A 99 -14.85 2.03 -9.06
N ARG A 100 -14.42 2.87 -8.12
CA ARG A 100 -13.19 3.68 -8.30
C ARG A 100 -11.94 2.81 -8.46
N MET A 101 -11.89 1.65 -7.82
CA MET A 101 -10.77 0.70 -7.91
C MET A 101 -10.75 -0.12 -9.21
N ARG A 102 -11.81 -0.06 -10.04
CA ARG A 102 -11.80 -0.71 -11.36
C ARG A 102 -10.85 -0.02 -12.32
N THR A 103 -10.85 1.31 -12.31
CA THR A 103 -10.08 2.14 -13.24
C THR A 103 -8.87 2.81 -12.58
N GLY A 104 -8.86 2.93 -11.25
CA GLY A 104 -7.77 3.51 -10.49
C GLY A 104 -6.69 2.50 -10.09
N TYR A 105 -5.49 3.01 -9.87
CA TYR A 105 -4.40 2.32 -9.17
C TYR A 105 -4.10 3.05 -7.86
N LEU A 106 -3.93 2.30 -6.78
CA LEU A 106 -3.43 2.82 -5.50
C LEU A 106 -2.07 2.18 -5.25
N ASP A 107 -1.07 2.99 -4.92
CA ASP A 107 0.21 2.45 -4.47
C ASP A 107 0.04 1.65 -3.16
N PRO A 108 0.97 0.75 -2.81
CA PRO A 108 0.83 -0.09 -1.62
C PRO A 108 0.62 0.69 -0.30
N GLU A 109 1.23 1.86 -0.14
CA GLU A 109 1.06 2.68 1.06
C GLU A 109 -0.35 3.28 1.11
N GLN A 110 -0.84 3.82 0.00
CA GLN A 110 -2.21 4.34 -0.11
C GLN A 110 -3.25 3.25 0.14
N ALA A 111 -3.04 2.06 -0.41
CA ALA A 111 -3.92 0.92 -0.20
C ALA A 111 -3.97 0.47 1.26
N LEU A 112 -2.81 0.39 1.94
CA LEU A 112 -2.75 0.09 3.37
C LEU A 112 -3.42 1.16 4.23
N MET A 113 -3.21 2.44 3.94
CA MET A 113 -3.87 3.52 4.65
C MET A 113 -5.40 3.47 4.48
N LEU A 114 -5.87 3.14 3.28
CA LEU A 114 -7.29 2.95 3.02
C LEU A 114 -7.84 1.72 3.74
N ALA A 115 -7.14 0.59 3.71
CA ALA A 115 -7.50 -0.63 4.43
C ALA A 115 -7.64 -0.39 5.94
N ILE A 116 -6.64 0.27 6.56
CA ILE A 116 -6.69 0.63 7.98
C ILE A 116 -7.93 1.49 8.29
N LYS A 117 -8.29 2.41 7.40
CA LYS A 117 -9.50 3.22 7.56
C LYS A 117 -10.77 2.37 7.46
N LEU A 118 -10.80 1.39 6.54
CA LEU A 118 -11.92 0.46 6.40
C LEU A 118 -12.08 -0.39 7.66
N GLU A 119 -10.99 -1.01 8.17
CA GLU A 119 -11.03 -1.79 9.42
C GLU A 119 -11.50 -0.97 10.61
N ASN A 120 -10.99 0.27 10.75
CA ASN A 120 -11.46 1.19 11.77
C ASN A 120 -12.97 1.51 11.66
N GLN A 121 -13.49 1.58 10.45
CA GLN A 121 -14.91 1.82 10.20
C GLN A 121 -15.75 0.55 10.45
N ALA A 122 -15.26 -0.62 10.04
CA ALA A 122 -15.87 -1.92 10.29
C ALA A 122 -15.92 -2.22 11.80
N GLY A 123 -14.81 -2.06 12.52
CA GLY A 123 -14.77 -2.26 13.97
C GLY A 123 -15.71 -1.32 14.73
N LYS A 124 -15.81 -0.04 14.34
CA LYS A 124 -16.81 0.89 14.89
C LYS A 124 -18.23 0.48 14.55
N PHE A 125 -18.44 0.01 13.33
CA PHE A 125 -19.72 -0.48 12.88
C PHE A 125 -20.14 -1.71 13.70
N HIS A 126 -19.27 -2.70 13.90
CA HIS A 126 -19.53 -3.86 14.73
C HIS A 126 -19.73 -3.51 16.21
N SER A 127 -18.92 -2.60 16.76
CA SER A 127 -19.07 -2.17 18.15
C SER A 127 -20.38 -1.43 18.40
N ASN A 128 -20.84 -0.64 17.43
CA ASN A 128 -22.11 0.07 17.51
C ASN A 128 -23.28 -0.84 17.16
N SER A 129 -23.04 -1.86 16.35
CA SER A 129 -23.98 -2.92 16.01
C SER A 129 -24.08 -3.95 17.12
N VAL A 130 -24.46 -3.50 18.30
CA VAL A 130 -24.73 -4.40 19.42
C VAL A 130 -26.01 -5.17 19.08
N VAL A 131 -25.84 -6.38 18.57
CA VAL A 131 -26.87 -7.39 18.68
C VAL A 131 -27.00 -7.70 20.16
N ILE A 132 -28.13 -7.36 20.75
CA ILE A 132 -28.42 -7.75 22.12
C ILE A 132 -28.83 -9.22 22.03
N CYS A 133 -27.85 -10.10 22.20
CA CYS A 133 -28.04 -11.54 22.22
C CYS A 133 -28.36 -11.99 23.65
N ARG A 134 -29.36 -12.87 23.78
CA ARG A 134 -29.63 -13.58 25.05
C ARG A 134 -28.69 -14.77 25.19
N ASP A 135 -28.32 -15.34 24.04
CA ASP A 135 -27.41 -16.47 23.95
C ASP A 135 -25.94 -16.00 24.16
N PRO A 136 -25.25 -16.47 25.22
CA PRO A 136 -23.85 -16.12 25.49
C PRO A 136 -22.88 -16.65 24.42
N GLU A 137 -23.18 -17.77 23.75
CA GLU A 137 -22.33 -18.30 22.68
C GLU A 137 -22.42 -17.39 21.45
N LEU A 138 -23.61 -16.86 21.18
CA LEU A 138 -23.83 -15.89 20.10
C LEU A 138 -23.11 -14.58 20.36
N LYS A 139 -23.15 -14.11 21.62
CA LYS A 139 -22.38 -12.94 22.03
C LYS A 139 -20.88 -13.17 21.85
N LYS A 140 -20.38 -14.33 22.27
CA LYS A 140 -18.96 -14.70 22.12
C LYS A 140 -18.53 -14.74 20.66
N LEU A 141 -19.39 -15.22 19.75
CA LEU A 141 -19.13 -15.19 18.32
C LEU A 141 -18.96 -13.75 17.81
N LEU A 142 -19.89 -12.84 18.15
CA LEU A 142 -19.82 -11.44 17.74
C LEU A 142 -18.61 -10.71 18.34
N ASP A 143 -18.31 -10.97 19.62
CA ASP A 143 -17.12 -10.43 20.28
C ASP A 143 -15.83 -10.91 19.59
N ALA A 144 -15.80 -12.17 19.12
CA ALA A 144 -14.67 -12.72 18.38
C ALA A 144 -14.49 -12.05 17.01
N MET A 145 -15.59 -11.75 16.31
CA MET A 145 -15.54 -10.98 15.05
C MET A 145 -14.89 -9.61 15.28
N MET A 146 -15.33 -8.87 16.31
CA MET A 146 -14.73 -7.58 16.66
C MET A 146 -13.24 -7.69 17.03
N GLY A 147 -12.83 -8.80 17.65
CA GLY A 147 -11.43 -9.07 17.95
C GLY A 147 -10.59 -9.25 16.67
N HIS A 148 -11.13 -9.94 15.66
CA HIS A 148 -10.44 -10.14 14.39
C HIS A 148 -10.21 -8.83 13.64
N ASP A 149 -11.17 -7.89 13.63
CA ASP A 149 -10.98 -6.57 12.99
C ASP A 149 -9.79 -5.80 13.59
N GLN A 150 -9.59 -5.91 14.91
CA GLN A 150 -8.44 -5.29 15.59
C GLN A 150 -7.12 -5.97 15.20
N ASP A 151 -7.14 -7.29 15.03
CA ASP A 151 -5.99 -8.06 14.55
C ASP A 151 -5.66 -7.69 13.09
N HIS A 152 -6.68 -7.49 12.24
CA HIS A 152 -6.53 -7.00 10.87
C HIS A 152 -5.86 -5.62 10.88
N GLU A 153 -6.41 -4.65 11.62
CA GLU A 153 -5.87 -3.30 11.73
C GLU A 153 -4.40 -3.33 12.17
N SER A 154 -4.08 -4.09 13.22
CA SER A 154 -2.72 -4.23 13.74
C SER A 154 -1.75 -4.79 12.70
N ALA A 155 -2.16 -5.83 11.96
CA ALA A 155 -1.37 -6.42 10.89
C ALA A 155 -1.12 -5.40 9.75
N LEU A 156 -2.13 -4.62 9.37
CA LEU A 156 -2.04 -3.59 8.34
C LEU A 156 -1.15 -2.42 8.76
N VAL A 157 -1.26 -1.95 10.00
CA VAL A 157 -0.39 -0.90 10.56
C VAL A 157 1.08 -1.36 10.57
N LYS A 158 1.33 -2.62 10.95
CA LYS A 158 2.66 -3.22 10.90
C LYS A 158 3.21 -3.28 9.48
N ALA A 159 2.40 -3.72 8.51
CA ALA A 159 2.78 -3.74 7.10
C ALA A 159 3.07 -2.33 6.55
N LEU A 160 2.27 -1.33 6.94
CA LEU A 160 2.50 0.06 6.56
C LEU A 160 3.82 0.61 7.12
N ALA A 161 4.14 0.30 8.38
CA ALA A 161 5.42 0.66 8.98
C ALA A 161 6.60 0.00 8.25
N GLU A 162 6.46 -1.27 7.83
CA GLU A 162 7.45 -1.99 7.04
C GLU A 162 7.73 -1.30 5.70
N ILE A 163 6.68 -0.97 4.93
CA ILE A 163 6.83 -0.28 3.64
C ILE A 163 7.53 1.07 3.83
N LYS A 164 7.12 1.83 4.84
CA LYS A 164 7.74 3.12 5.15
C LYS A 164 9.22 2.97 5.49
N ARG A 165 9.59 1.93 6.24
CA ARG A 165 10.98 1.64 6.59
C ARG A 165 11.82 1.27 5.37
N ARG A 166 11.33 0.37 4.52
CA ARG A 166 12.02 -0.03 3.27
C ARG A 166 12.20 1.14 2.31
N ARG A 167 11.20 2.03 2.23
CA ARG A 167 11.31 3.27 1.46
C ARG A 167 12.36 4.21 2.04
N GLY A 168 12.40 4.36 3.37
CA GLY A 168 13.38 5.17 4.06
C GLY A 168 14.82 4.67 3.86
N SER A 169 15.05 3.36 4.03
CA SER A 169 16.37 2.75 3.84
C SER A 169 16.86 2.87 2.40
N GLY A 170 15.99 2.67 1.41
CA GLY A 170 16.36 2.82 0.00
C GLY A 170 16.81 4.25 -0.36
N LEU A 171 16.19 5.27 0.26
CA LEU A 171 16.61 6.66 0.07
C LEU A 171 17.96 6.92 0.75
N THR A 172 18.16 6.42 1.96
CA THR A 172 19.45 6.56 2.67
C THR A 172 20.59 5.87 1.92
N GLU A 173 20.38 4.64 1.42
CA GLU A 173 21.38 3.92 0.62
C GLU A 173 21.70 4.66 -0.69
N ALA A 174 20.69 5.23 -1.35
CA ALA A 174 20.88 6.04 -2.54
C ALA A 174 21.72 7.29 -2.23
N LEU A 175 21.42 8.01 -1.14
CA LEU A 175 22.17 9.19 -0.70
C LEU A 175 23.63 8.84 -0.33
N GLN A 176 23.85 7.76 0.44
CA GLN A 176 25.20 7.30 0.78
C GLN A 176 26.01 6.88 -0.46
N LEU A 177 25.34 6.41 -1.52
CA LEU A 177 26.02 6.14 -2.78
C LEU A 177 26.37 7.44 -3.52
N VAL A 178 25.50 8.45 -3.50
CA VAL A 178 25.79 9.79 -4.04
C VAL A 178 27.03 10.36 -3.35
N GLU A 179 27.07 10.34 -2.03
CA GLU A 179 28.17 10.88 -1.23
C GLU A 179 29.48 10.17 -1.53
N ARG A 180 29.50 8.83 -1.55
CA ARG A 180 30.70 8.06 -1.92
C ARG A 180 31.18 8.34 -3.34
N LEU A 181 30.25 8.53 -4.29
CA LEU A 181 30.62 8.89 -5.67
C LEU A 181 31.19 10.31 -5.74
N ALA A 182 30.64 11.26 -4.98
CA ALA A 182 31.18 12.61 -4.90
C ALA A 182 32.59 12.63 -4.27
N GLU A 183 32.81 11.90 -3.17
CA GLU A 183 34.12 11.75 -2.55
C GLU A 183 35.16 11.10 -3.48
N GLN A 184 34.75 10.10 -4.27
CA GLN A 184 35.62 9.49 -5.27
C GLN A 184 35.99 10.46 -6.40
N ILE A 185 35.08 11.35 -6.78
CA ILE A 185 35.33 12.37 -7.81
C ILE A 185 36.28 13.44 -7.29
N ASP A 186 36.10 13.94 -6.07
CA ASP A 186 36.93 15.00 -5.49
C ASP A 186 38.31 14.50 -5.02
N GLY A 187 38.41 13.25 -4.55
CA GLY A 187 39.62 12.72 -3.90
C GLY A 187 40.62 12.01 -4.82
N ALA A 188 40.19 11.45 -5.95
CA ALA A 188 41.00 10.46 -6.67
C ALA A 188 41.73 10.98 -7.92
N GLY A 189 41.64 12.28 -8.26
CA GLY A 189 42.24 12.79 -9.50
C GLY A 189 41.75 12.02 -10.73
N LEU A 190 40.47 11.59 -10.71
CA LEU A 190 39.91 10.73 -11.74
C LEU A 190 40.08 11.34 -13.12
N SER A 191 40.43 10.49 -14.08
CA SER A 191 40.44 10.89 -15.47
C SER A 191 39.02 11.35 -15.88
N PRO A 192 38.88 12.31 -16.80
CA PRO A 192 37.57 12.78 -17.25
C PRO A 192 36.61 11.66 -17.68
N MET A 193 37.14 10.54 -18.20
CA MET A 193 36.35 9.37 -18.60
C MET A 193 35.83 8.55 -17.42
N ASP A 194 36.53 8.52 -16.29
CA ASP A 194 36.06 7.79 -15.11
C ASP A 194 35.00 8.58 -14.35
N THR A 195 35.12 9.92 -14.32
CA THR A 195 34.06 10.82 -13.86
C THR A 195 32.79 10.66 -14.71
N LEU A 196 32.90 10.63 -16.04
CA LEU A 196 31.75 10.41 -16.93
C LEU A 196 31.07 9.05 -16.68
N LYS A 197 31.84 7.97 -16.49
CA LYS A 197 31.29 6.65 -16.16
C LYS A 197 30.59 6.65 -14.80
N ALA A 198 31.10 7.37 -13.81
CA ALA A 198 30.48 7.49 -12.50
C ALA A 198 29.11 8.21 -12.60
N VAL A 199 29.04 9.31 -13.34
CA VAL A 199 27.79 10.05 -13.61
C VAL A 199 26.77 9.19 -14.34
N LEU A 200 27.16 8.49 -15.41
CA LEU A 200 26.24 7.64 -16.16
C LEU A 200 25.73 6.44 -15.34
N ARG A 201 26.57 5.86 -14.48
CA ARG A 201 26.14 4.82 -13.52
C ARG A 201 25.14 5.38 -12.52
N PHE A 202 25.39 6.59 -12.03
CA PHE A 202 24.51 7.29 -11.11
C PHE A 202 23.14 7.56 -11.74
N GLU A 203 23.09 8.17 -12.92
CA GLU A 203 21.84 8.39 -13.66
C GLU A 203 21.07 7.09 -13.90
N ASN A 204 21.75 6.01 -14.31
CA ASN A 204 21.11 4.73 -14.56
C ASN A 204 20.53 4.12 -13.27
N LEU A 205 21.27 4.22 -12.15
CA LEU A 205 20.82 3.69 -10.87
C LEU A 205 19.66 4.49 -10.31
N VAL A 206 19.74 5.82 -10.38
CA VAL A 206 18.68 6.71 -9.93
C VAL A 206 17.44 6.55 -10.82
N SER A 207 17.60 6.44 -12.13
CA SER A 207 16.49 6.15 -13.05
C SER A 207 15.84 4.81 -12.72
N LYS A 208 16.61 3.76 -12.41
CA LYS A 208 16.08 2.47 -11.95
C LYS A 208 15.33 2.57 -10.62
N GLN A 209 15.82 3.37 -9.67
CA GLN A 209 15.14 3.57 -8.39
C GLN A 209 13.90 4.46 -8.53
N LEU A 210 13.95 5.48 -9.37
CA LEU A 210 12.81 6.34 -9.72
C LEU A 210 11.71 5.54 -10.41
N LEU A 211 12.06 4.69 -11.38
CA LEU A 211 11.14 3.78 -12.07
C LEU A 211 10.49 2.78 -11.09
N LYS A 212 11.22 2.32 -10.07
CA LYS A 212 10.65 1.49 -8.99
C LYS A 212 9.74 2.29 -8.05
N SER A 213 9.95 3.60 -7.92
CA SER A 213 9.21 4.48 -7.01
C SER A 213 8.01 5.20 -7.66
N GLN A 214 7.75 4.95 -8.95
CA GLN A 214 7.00 5.87 -9.82
C GLN A 214 5.47 5.96 -9.63
N ALA A 215 4.93 5.57 -8.48
CA ALA A 215 3.54 5.83 -8.14
C ALA A 215 3.45 6.82 -6.97
N GLY A 216 3.51 8.13 -7.23
CA GLY A 216 3.10 9.14 -6.23
C GLY A 216 3.78 10.51 -6.28
N LYS A 217 3.23 11.47 -5.53
CA LYS A 217 3.64 12.90 -5.44
C LYS A 217 5.14 13.11 -5.14
N ARG A 218 5.81 12.17 -4.46
CA ARG A 218 7.25 12.26 -4.16
C ARG A 218 8.16 11.82 -5.30
N GLY A 219 7.66 11.07 -6.28
CA GLY A 219 8.39 10.83 -7.53
C GLY A 219 8.65 12.13 -8.28
N THR A 220 7.68 13.05 -8.23
CA THR A 220 7.79 14.41 -8.79
C THR A 220 8.80 15.27 -8.00
N GLU A 221 8.84 15.14 -6.68
CA GLU A 221 9.79 15.86 -5.82
C GLU A 221 11.24 15.35 -6.00
N LEU A 222 11.44 14.03 -6.08
CA LEU A 222 12.73 13.43 -6.45
C LEU A 222 13.17 13.82 -7.86
N GLN A 223 12.25 13.89 -8.83
CA GLN A 223 12.56 14.41 -10.16
C GLN A 223 12.99 15.88 -10.14
N LEU A 224 12.36 16.72 -9.31
CA LEU A 224 12.75 18.13 -9.15
C LEU A 224 14.12 18.26 -8.47
N ILE A 225 14.40 17.48 -7.42
CA ILE A 225 15.71 17.44 -6.77
C ILE A 225 16.78 16.94 -7.74
N LEU A 226 16.50 15.89 -8.52
CA LEU A 226 17.44 15.42 -9.53
C LEU A 226 17.66 16.45 -10.61
N LYS A 227 16.61 17.11 -11.07
CA LYS A 227 16.71 18.17 -12.07
C LYS A 227 17.56 19.33 -11.54
N ASP A 228 17.35 19.76 -10.29
CA ASP A 228 18.16 20.81 -9.64
C ASP A 228 19.63 20.38 -9.47
N ILE A 229 19.89 19.13 -9.06
CA ILE A 229 21.25 18.57 -9.00
C ILE A 229 21.89 18.53 -10.39
N MET A 230 21.15 18.07 -11.42
CA MET A 230 21.64 18.02 -12.80
C MET A 230 21.86 19.42 -13.38
N GLU A 231 21.00 20.39 -13.07
CA GLU A 231 21.13 21.79 -13.49
C GLU A 231 22.33 22.47 -12.82
N LYS A 232 22.50 22.31 -11.51
CA LYS A 232 23.65 22.83 -10.75
C LYS A 232 24.97 22.22 -11.22
N ASN A 233 24.96 20.96 -11.59
CA ASN A 233 26.11 20.27 -12.16
C ASN A 233 26.20 20.39 -13.68
N SER A 234 25.23 21.03 -14.36
CA SER A 234 25.20 21.12 -15.82
C SER A 234 26.39 21.91 -16.36
N ALA A 235 26.87 22.91 -15.63
CA ALA A 235 28.08 23.65 -15.97
C ALA A 235 29.35 22.76 -15.90
N GLN A 236 29.43 21.88 -14.89
CA GLN A 236 30.51 20.89 -14.80
C GLN A 236 30.40 19.83 -15.89
N LEU A 237 29.18 19.37 -16.22
CA LEU A 237 28.94 18.42 -17.31
C LEU A 237 29.23 19.03 -18.68
N GLN A 238 28.87 20.29 -18.91
CA GLN A 238 29.23 21.05 -20.12
C GLN A 238 30.74 21.25 -20.23
N LEU A 239 31.43 21.49 -19.11
CA LEU A 239 32.88 21.59 -19.07
C LEU A 239 33.56 20.24 -19.38
N ILE A 240 33.01 19.13 -18.85
CA ILE A 240 33.44 17.77 -19.17
C ILE A 240 33.19 17.47 -20.66
N HIS A 241 32.04 17.86 -21.20
CA HIS A 241 31.70 17.67 -22.61
C HIS A 241 32.62 18.48 -23.54
N GLN A 242 32.86 19.76 -23.25
CA GLN A 242 33.83 20.58 -24.01
C GLN A 242 35.25 20.02 -23.94
N ARG A 243 35.65 19.46 -22.79
CA ARG A 243 36.96 18.79 -22.65
C ARG A 243 37.02 17.50 -23.48
N LEU A 244 35.93 16.73 -23.53
CA LEU A 244 35.82 15.54 -24.38
C LEU A 244 35.85 15.88 -25.88
N GLU A 245 35.15 16.94 -26.31
CA GLU A 245 35.18 17.41 -27.69
C GLU A 245 36.59 17.88 -28.10
N ARG A 246 37.28 18.61 -27.22
CA ARG A 246 38.68 19.04 -27.45
C ARG A 246 39.65 17.86 -27.48
N PHE A 247 39.38 16.84 -26.66
CA PHE A 247 40.10 15.58 -26.64
C PHE A 247 39.91 14.79 -27.94
N GLU A 248 38.67 14.62 -28.41
CA GLU A 248 38.37 13.94 -29.68
C GLU A 248 38.89 14.70 -30.90
N ALA A 249 38.91 16.03 -30.84
CA ALA A 249 39.49 16.88 -31.87
C ALA A 249 41.04 16.88 -31.86
N GLY A 250 41.70 16.21 -30.92
CA GLY A 250 43.16 16.17 -30.80
C GLY A 250 43.81 17.51 -30.45
N THR A 251 43.01 18.46 -29.95
CA THR A 251 43.45 19.84 -29.67
C THR A 251 44.03 20.03 -28.26
N ASP A 252 43.89 19.03 -27.38
CA ASP A 252 44.42 19.09 -26.01
C ASP A 252 45.75 18.31 -25.90
N GLY A 253 46.84 18.98 -26.32
CA GLY A 253 48.16 18.38 -26.45
C GLY A 253 48.75 17.78 -25.16
N LYS A 254 48.33 18.26 -23.98
CA LYS A 254 48.79 17.71 -22.69
C LYS A 254 48.20 16.32 -22.41
N VAL A 255 46.96 16.06 -22.83
CA VAL A 255 46.28 14.78 -22.59
C VAL A 255 46.75 13.72 -23.60
N ALA A 256 47.09 14.13 -24.83
CA ALA A 256 47.71 13.25 -25.81
C ALA A 256 49.10 12.74 -25.35
N GLU A 257 49.87 13.61 -24.68
CA GLU A 257 51.16 13.27 -24.06
C GLU A 257 50.99 12.29 -22.88
N GLU A 258 50.03 12.54 -21.98
CA GLU A 258 49.72 11.65 -20.84
C GLU A 258 49.26 10.26 -21.30
N LEU A 259 48.42 10.16 -22.34
CA LEU A 259 48.03 8.88 -22.93
C LEU A 259 49.19 8.16 -23.62
N ARG A 260 50.13 8.92 -24.21
CA ARG A 260 51.33 8.35 -24.81
C ARG A 260 52.22 7.76 -23.72
N LEU A 261 52.43 8.46 -22.61
CA LEU A 261 53.13 7.95 -21.42
C LEU A 261 52.45 6.70 -20.85
N HIS A 262 51.13 6.76 -20.61
CA HIS A 262 50.41 5.66 -19.98
C HIS A 262 50.29 4.40 -20.86
N ARG A 263 50.25 4.54 -22.20
CA ARG A 263 50.33 3.40 -23.14
C ARG A 263 51.72 2.79 -23.22
N THR A 264 52.76 3.55 -22.89
CA THR A 264 54.15 3.08 -22.85
C THR A 264 54.41 2.31 -21.55
N GLU A 265 53.84 2.77 -20.43
CA GLU A 265 53.88 2.08 -19.13
C GLU A 265 53.15 0.73 -19.13
N ARG A 266 52.03 0.59 -19.86
CA ARG A 266 51.30 -0.70 -19.97
C ARG A 266 51.92 -1.73 -20.92
N ARG A 267 52.98 -1.37 -21.64
CA ARG A 267 53.71 -2.28 -22.56
C ARG A 267 55.02 -2.81 -21.96
N GLN A 268 55.34 -2.40 -20.74
CA GLN A 268 56.39 -2.99 -19.89
C GLN A 268 55.74 -3.94 -18.87
#